data_AF-A0A8T7FRV4-F1
#
_entry.id   AF-A0A8T7FRV4-F1
#
_cell.length_a   1.000
_cell.length_b   1.000
_cell.length_c   1.000
_cell.angle_alpha   90.00
_cell.angle_beta   90.00
_cell.angle_gamma   90.00
#
_symmetry.space_group_name_H-M   'P 1'
#
loop_
_entity.id
_entity.type
_entity.pdbx_description
1 polymer ?
#
loop_
_entity_poly.entity_id
_entity_poly.type
_entity_poly.pdbx_seq_one_letter_code
_entity_poly.pdbx_strand_id
1 'polypeptide(L)'
;MQNRERQRLTREMQIRAEEIALSDDPDAYLLFAAHEEFNSGVVGLAASRLTEKYYRPAIVAAKGEEETRGSCRSIPEFHITDALDQCADLLVRHGGHAAAAGFTVRNNNLPELISRLKAIAGEKLSGTELRPTVTADAEVSLADIRPELYEKALKYLEPTGYGNREASFVARNVRVKNSRVVGADGKHLKLTLEDEKGYAHDAIGFRLGDWHKTMPARVDILFTYEPNEYNGRVSYQLNLKDLKPS
;
A
#
# COMPACT_ATOMS: atom_id res chain seq x y z
N MET A 1 7.83 28.32 7.35
CA MET A 1 9.05 27.55 7.72
C MET A 1 8.76 26.34 8.60
N GLN A 2 7.94 26.45 9.67
CA GLN A 2 7.60 25.34 10.59
C GLN A 2 7.08 24.05 9.94
N ASN A 3 6.30 24.12 8.85
CA ASN A 3 5.71 22.91 8.25
C ASN A 3 6.73 22.05 7.48
N ARG A 4 7.71 22.68 6.81
CA ARG A 4 8.77 21.96 6.08
C ARG A 4 9.75 21.27 7.02
N GLU A 5 10.06 21.92 8.14
CA GLU A 5 10.95 21.36 9.16
C GLU A 5 10.31 20.18 9.89
N ARG A 6 9.01 20.29 10.23
CA ARG A 6 8.23 19.18 10.76
C ARG A 6 8.17 18.00 9.80
N GLN A 7 7.98 18.25 8.50
CA GLN A 7 8.00 17.21 7.47
C GLN A 7 9.38 16.55 7.33
N ARG A 8 10.47 17.30 7.41
CA ARG A 8 11.84 16.76 7.38
C ARG A 8 12.08 15.84 8.57
N LEU A 9 11.80 16.31 9.80
CA LEU A 9 11.98 15.52 11.02
C LEU A 9 11.13 14.26 11.03
N THR A 10 9.88 14.35 10.56
CA THR A 10 9.00 13.19 10.43
C THR A 10 9.59 12.16 9.46
N ARG A 11 10.15 12.60 8.34
CA ARG A 11 10.75 11.73 7.34
C ARG A 11 12.02 11.06 7.86
N GLU A 12 12.87 11.78 8.58
CA GLU A 12 14.08 11.23 9.21
C GLU A 12 13.73 10.15 10.23
N MET A 13 12.74 10.41 11.09
CA MET A 13 12.30 9.41 12.05
C MET A 13 11.63 8.20 11.40
N GLN A 14 10.92 8.36 10.27
CA GLN A 14 10.40 7.24 9.50
C GLN A 14 11.52 6.37 8.92
N ILE A 15 12.58 6.99 8.39
CA ILE A 15 13.76 6.27 7.87
C ILE A 15 14.43 5.49 9.01
N ARG A 16 14.62 6.14 10.16
CA ARG A 16 15.21 5.49 11.33
C ARG A 16 14.37 4.31 11.85
N ALA A 17 13.04 4.46 11.87
CA ALA A 17 12.14 3.36 12.23
C ALA A 17 12.26 2.17 11.27
N GLU A 18 12.43 2.45 9.99
CA GLU A 18 12.64 1.44 8.97
C GLU A 18 13.99 0.72 9.12
N GLU A 19 15.07 1.45 9.36
CA GLU A 19 16.39 0.87 9.65
C GLU A 19 16.36 -0.05 10.88
N ILE A 20 15.74 0.40 11.97
CA ILE A 20 15.61 -0.42 13.19
C ILE A 20 14.78 -1.67 12.91
N ALA A 21 13.64 -1.53 12.24
CA ALA A 21 12.72 -2.63 11.99
C ALA A 21 13.32 -3.76 11.14
N LEU A 22 14.24 -3.42 10.25
CA LEU A 22 14.88 -4.36 9.33
C LEU A 22 16.26 -4.84 9.81
N SER A 23 16.77 -4.30 10.94
CA SER A 23 18.13 -4.59 11.40
C SER A 23 18.35 -6.04 11.86
N ASP A 24 17.31 -6.70 12.36
CA ASP A 24 17.37 -8.03 12.95
C ASP A 24 17.03 -9.12 11.91
N ASP A 25 15.80 -9.07 11.40
CA ASP A 25 15.30 -10.00 10.38
C ASP A 25 14.42 -9.23 9.38
N PRO A 26 14.92 -8.95 8.17
CA PRO A 26 14.15 -8.28 7.11
C PRO A 26 12.92 -9.06 6.65
N ASP A 27 12.90 -10.38 6.85
CA ASP A 27 11.82 -11.27 6.41
C ASP A 27 10.83 -11.59 7.55
N ALA A 28 10.98 -10.94 8.71
CA ALA A 28 10.12 -11.14 9.85
C ALA A 28 8.64 -10.91 9.51
N TYR A 29 7.78 -11.80 10.04
CA TYR A 29 6.33 -11.69 9.89
C TYR A 29 5.75 -10.45 10.58
N LEU A 30 6.45 -9.88 11.56
CA LEU A 30 6.06 -8.64 12.25
C LEU A 30 7.29 -7.73 12.39
N LEU A 31 7.15 -6.52 11.86
CA LEU A 31 8.18 -5.49 11.93
C LEU A 31 8.05 -4.70 13.22
N PHE A 32 9.16 -4.44 13.90
CA PHE A 32 9.18 -3.71 15.16
C PHE A 32 10.30 -2.69 15.23
N ALA A 33 9.97 -1.45 15.59
CA ALA A 33 10.95 -0.43 15.91
C ALA A 33 10.57 0.34 17.17
N ALA A 34 11.53 0.55 18.07
CA ALA A 34 11.37 1.43 19.22
C ALA A 34 12.58 2.34 19.37
N HIS A 35 12.32 3.60 19.68
CA HIS A 35 13.37 4.59 19.92
C HIS A 35 12.89 5.68 20.88
N GLU A 36 13.82 6.26 21.63
CA GLU A 36 13.53 7.32 22.63
C GLU A 36 13.15 8.65 21.98
N GLU A 37 13.71 8.93 20.79
CA GLU A 37 13.37 10.12 20.00
C GLU A 37 12.02 10.02 19.29
N PHE A 38 11.40 8.84 19.24
CA PHE A 38 10.08 8.70 18.62
C PHE A 38 9.01 9.36 19.48
N ASN A 39 8.01 9.96 18.84
CA ASN A 39 6.89 10.61 19.51
C ASN A 39 5.55 10.19 18.87
N SER A 40 4.44 10.52 19.55
CA SER A 40 3.08 10.14 19.14
C SER A 40 2.73 10.60 17.72
N GLY A 41 3.28 11.72 17.25
CA GLY A 41 3.03 12.26 15.91
C GLY A 41 3.70 11.44 14.79
N VAL A 42 4.71 10.63 15.11
CA VAL A 42 5.50 9.89 14.12
C VAL A 42 5.24 8.40 14.15
N VAL A 43 5.08 7.80 15.34
CA VAL A 43 4.94 6.33 15.48
C VAL A 43 3.83 5.77 14.60
N GLY A 44 2.67 6.43 14.51
CA GLY A 44 1.57 5.98 13.66
C GLY A 44 1.86 6.09 12.17
N LEU A 45 2.54 7.17 11.74
CA LEU A 45 2.93 7.37 10.34
C LEU A 45 4.03 6.40 9.91
N ALA A 46 4.98 6.12 10.80
CA ALA A 46 6.04 5.15 10.55
C ALA A 46 5.49 3.72 10.47
N ALA A 47 4.62 3.31 11.41
CA ALA A 47 3.98 2.00 11.37
C ALA A 47 3.14 1.79 10.10
N SER A 48 2.39 2.81 9.67
CA SER A 48 1.59 2.75 8.44
C SER A 48 2.49 2.57 7.22
N ARG A 49 3.56 3.37 7.13
CA ARG A 49 4.53 3.29 6.03
C ARG A 49 5.22 1.94 5.96
N LEU A 50 5.62 1.36 7.10
CA LEU A 50 6.21 0.02 7.15
C LEU A 50 5.23 -1.04 6.68
N THR A 51 3.99 -0.97 7.15
CA THR A 51 2.93 -1.90 6.74
C THR A 51 2.65 -1.81 5.24
N GLU A 52 2.52 -0.61 4.70
CA GLU A 52 2.28 -0.39 3.27
C GLU A 52 3.46 -0.84 2.40
N LYS A 53 4.69 -0.55 2.82
CA LYS A 53 5.89 -0.83 2.02
C LYS A 53 6.27 -2.31 2.02
N TYR A 54 6.14 -2.98 3.16
CA TYR A 54 6.59 -4.35 3.34
C TYR A 54 5.45 -5.37 3.35
N TYR A 55 4.19 -4.92 3.39
CA TYR A 55 3.02 -5.77 3.53
C TYR A 55 3.17 -6.75 4.71
N ARG A 56 3.54 -6.19 5.87
CA ARG A 56 3.70 -6.90 7.15
C ARG A 56 3.04 -6.07 8.26
N PRO A 57 2.43 -6.70 9.28
CA PRO A 57 2.12 -6.02 10.53
C PRO A 57 3.35 -5.28 11.06
N ALA A 58 3.15 -4.03 11.47
CA ALA A 58 4.24 -3.19 11.96
C ALA A 58 3.87 -2.50 13.26
N ILE A 59 4.83 -2.48 14.18
CA ILE A 59 4.75 -1.81 15.47
C ILE A 59 5.88 -0.80 15.54
N VAL A 60 5.54 0.47 15.77
CA VAL A 60 6.52 1.51 16.05
C VAL A 60 6.20 2.13 17.41
N ALA A 61 7.20 2.26 18.27
CA ALA A 61 7.00 2.65 19.66
C ALA A 61 7.94 3.75 20.13
N ALA A 62 7.38 4.70 20.89
CA ALA A 62 8.13 5.73 21.60
C ALA A 62 8.52 5.18 22.97
N LYS A 63 9.83 5.04 23.20
CA LYS A 63 10.37 4.54 24.47
C LYS A 63 10.55 5.72 25.43
N GLY A 64 9.77 5.77 26.51
CA GLY A 64 9.94 6.72 27.60
C GLY A 64 10.83 6.17 28.71
N GLU A 65 10.91 6.89 29.83
CA GLU A 65 11.74 6.51 30.99
C GLU A 65 11.26 5.19 31.63
N GLU A 66 9.96 5.08 31.94
CA GLU A 66 9.39 3.89 32.59
C GLU A 66 8.55 3.02 31.65
N GLU A 67 7.88 3.65 30.68
CA GLU A 67 6.92 3.00 29.80
C GLU A 67 7.20 3.30 28.34
N THR A 68 6.85 2.32 27.49
CA THR A 68 6.89 2.42 26.04
C THR A 68 5.47 2.49 25.49
N ARG A 69 5.22 3.44 24.59
CA ARG A 69 3.93 3.62 23.91
C ARG A 69 4.04 3.22 22.44
N GLY A 70 3.35 2.14 22.08
CA GLY A 70 3.35 1.57 20.74
C GLY A 70 2.14 1.99 19.91
N SER A 71 2.37 2.25 18.63
CA SER A 71 1.35 2.33 17.60
C SER A 71 1.53 1.15 16.65
N CYS A 72 0.43 0.46 16.36
CA CYS A 72 0.41 -0.73 15.53
C CYS A 72 -0.41 -0.47 14.26
N ARG A 73 0.03 -1.10 13.18
CA ARG A 73 -0.70 -1.20 11.91
C ARG A 73 -0.61 -2.64 11.41
N SER A 74 -1.63 -3.07 10.68
CA SER A 74 -1.74 -4.46 10.24
C SER A 74 -2.31 -4.60 8.85
N ILE A 75 -2.12 -5.81 8.33
CA ILE A 75 -2.66 -6.30 7.06
C ILE A 75 -3.94 -7.12 7.34
N PRO A 76 -4.82 -7.33 6.34
CA PRO A 76 -6.07 -8.08 6.52
C PRO A 76 -5.91 -9.46 7.14
N GLU A 77 -4.78 -10.12 6.89
CA GLU A 77 -4.43 -11.47 7.34
C GLU A 77 -4.05 -11.53 8.83
N PHE A 78 -3.81 -10.38 9.47
CA PHE A 78 -3.39 -10.32 10.88
C PHE A 78 -4.22 -9.33 11.68
N HIS A 79 -5.05 -9.84 12.59
CA HIS A 79 -5.82 -8.99 13.50
C HIS A 79 -4.96 -8.53 14.69
N ILE A 80 -4.49 -7.28 14.64
CA ILE A 80 -3.49 -6.79 15.62
C ILE A 80 -4.04 -6.66 17.04
N THR A 81 -5.32 -6.32 17.22
CA THR A 81 -5.92 -6.22 18.56
C THR A 81 -6.02 -7.60 19.22
N ASP A 82 -6.57 -8.62 18.56
CA ASP A 82 -6.53 -10.01 19.03
C ASP A 82 -5.13 -10.53 19.42
N ALA A 83 -4.08 -10.09 18.71
CA ALA A 83 -2.71 -10.42 19.08
C ALA A 83 -2.26 -9.71 20.37
N LEU A 84 -2.68 -8.45 20.57
CA LEU A 84 -2.45 -7.70 21.81
C LEU A 84 -3.27 -8.28 22.98
N ASP A 85 -4.50 -8.72 22.74
CA ASP A 85 -5.39 -9.32 23.74
C ASP A 85 -4.77 -10.60 24.35
N GLN A 86 -4.06 -11.39 23.53
CA GLN A 86 -3.30 -12.57 23.98
C GLN A 86 -2.07 -12.21 24.82
N CYS A 87 -1.65 -10.95 24.82
CA CYS A 87 -0.51 -10.42 25.59
C CYS A 87 -0.96 -9.43 26.68
N ALA A 88 -2.26 -9.41 27.03
CA ALA A 88 -2.83 -8.43 27.94
C ALA A 88 -2.15 -8.42 29.32
N ASP A 89 -1.59 -9.54 29.77
CA ASP A 89 -0.84 -9.69 31.03
C ASP A 89 0.42 -8.82 31.09
N LEU A 90 1.00 -8.49 29.94
CA LEU A 90 2.22 -7.67 29.85
C LEU A 90 1.92 -6.18 29.76
N LEU A 91 0.70 -5.82 29.37
CA LEU A 91 0.30 -4.50 28.92
C LEU A 91 -0.30 -3.69 30.08
N VAL A 92 0.04 -2.41 30.13
CA VAL A 92 -0.62 -1.44 31.03
C VAL A 92 -2.00 -1.09 30.47
N ARG A 93 -2.10 -0.96 29.14
CA ARG A 93 -3.35 -0.79 28.39
C ARG A 93 -3.11 -1.08 26.91
N HIS A 94 -4.16 -1.50 26.21
CA HIS A 94 -4.20 -1.56 24.75
C HIS A 94 -5.63 -1.31 24.25
N GLY A 95 -5.75 -1.05 22.96
CA GLY A 95 -7.04 -0.94 22.29
C GLY A 95 -6.90 -0.56 20.82
N GLY A 96 -7.95 -0.80 20.05
CA GLY A 96 -8.00 -0.52 18.62
C GLY A 96 -8.89 -1.48 17.84
N HIS A 97 -8.62 -1.59 16.55
CA HIS A 97 -9.32 -2.43 15.59
C HIS A 97 -8.34 -3.36 14.87
N ALA A 98 -8.88 -4.30 14.09
CA ALA A 98 -8.13 -5.29 13.31
C ALA A 98 -6.87 -4.75 12.62
N ALA A 99 -6.97 -3.60 11.95
CA ALA A 99 -5.90 -3.01 11.16
C ALA A 99 -5.03 -1.98 11.93
N ALA A 100 -5.45 -1.53 13.11
CA ALA A 100 -4.77 -0.45 13.82
C ALA A 100 -5.08 -0.48 15.32
N ALA A 101 -4.03 -0.50 16.14
CA ALA A 101 -4.16 -0.47 17.60
C ALA A 101 -3.05 0.37 18.24
N GLY A 102 -3.21 0.67 19.51
CA GLY A 102 -2.19 1.27 20.35
C GLY A 102 -2.05 0.51 21.66
N PHE A 103 -0.86 0.55 22.26
CA PHE A 103 -0.62 -0.04 23.56
C PHE A 103 0.34 0.80 24.41
N THR A 104 0.34 0.54 25.71
CA THR A 104 1.35 1.01 26.67
C THR A 104 1.86 -0.20 27.44
N VAL A 105 3.18 -0.32 27.55
CA VAL A 105 3.87 -1.43 28.21
C VAL A 105 4.98 -0.88 29.10
N ARG A 106 5.23 -1.52 30.24
CA ARG A 106 6.41 -1.19 31.05
C ARG A 106 7.68 -1.60 30.31
N ASN A 107 8.74 -0.80 30.40
CA ASN A 107 9.98 -1.06 29.66
C ASN A 107 10.56 -2.46 29.90
N ASN A 108 10.42 -3.00 31.13
CA ASN A 108 10.88 -4.33 31.48
C ASN A 108 10.10 -5.46 30.79
N ASN A 109 8.84 -5.23 30.41
CA ASN A 109 7.98 -6.20 29.73
C ASN A 109 8.08 -6.10 28.21
N LEU A 110 8.69 -5.03 27.68
CA LEU A 110 8.76 -4.80 26.23
C LEU A 110 9.44 -5.94 25.47
N PRO A 111 10.61 -6.49 25.90
CA PRO A 111 11.24 -7.59 25.16
C PRO A 111 10.35 -8.83 25.04
N GLU A 112 9.68 -9.20 26.14
CA GLU A 112 8.77 -10.35 26.18
C GLU A 112 7.53 -10.11 25.30
N LEU A 113 6.96 -8.90 25.33
CA LEU A 113 5.82 -8.53 24.48
C LEU A 113 6.17 -8.69 22.99
N ILE A 114 7.33 -8.20 22.57
CA ILE A 114 7.73 -8.28 21.16
C ILE A 114 8.01 -9.72 20.76
N SER A 115 8.62 -10.51 21.63
CA SER A 115 8.82 -11.95 21.40
C SER A 115 7.49 -12.67 21.16
N ARG A 116 6.50 -12.49 22.05
CA ARG A 116 5.17 -13.11 21.91
C ARG A 116 4.44 -12.64 20.64
N LEU A 117 4.46 -11.35 20.35
CA LEU A 117 3.80 -10.82 19.15
C LEU A 117 4.44 -11.32 17.85
N LYS A 118 5.77 -11.43 17.81
CA LYS A 118 6.49 -12.05 16.67
C LYS A 118 6.12 -13.54 16.53
N ALA A 119 6.01 -14.28 17.62
CA ALA A 119 5.60 -15.69 17.59
C ALA A 119 4.16 -15.86 17.08
N ILE A 120 3.21 -15.06 17.58
CA ILE A 120 1.81 -15.07 17.12
C ILE A 120 1.73 -14.72 15.63
N ALA A 121 2.50 -13.74 15.18
CA ALA A 121 2.59 -13.38 13.75
C ALA A 121 3.17 -14.53 12.91
N GLY A 122 4.23 -15.19 13.40
CA GLY A 122 4.81 -16.36 12.74
C GLY A 122 3.83 -17.51 12.61
N GLU A 123 3.09 -17.83 13.67
CA GLU A 123 2.07 -18.89 13.65
C GLU A 123 0.93 -18.58 12.68
N LYS A 124 0.37 -17.36 12.75
CA LYS A 124 -0.79 -16.98 11.93
C LYS A 124 -0.47 -16.73 10.46
N LEU A 125 0.73 -16.26 10.15
CA LEU A 125 1.10 -15.85 8.80
C LEU A 125 2.00 -16.85 8.08
N SER A 126 2.52 -17.87 8.77
CA SER A 126 3.28 -18.95 8.13
C SER A 126 2.46 -19.61 7.03
N GLY A 127 3.09 -19.81 5.86
CA GLY A 127 2.46 -20.40 4.68
C GLY A 127 1.50 -19.48 3.94
N THR A 128 1.29 -18.24 4.40
CA THR A 128 0.49 -17.24 3.68
C THR A 128 1.38 -16.47 2.71
N GLU A 129 0.92 -16.27 1.47
CA GLU A 129 1.62 -15.39 0.54
C GLU A 129 1.37 -13.94 0.91
N LEU A 130 2.31 -13.36 1.66
CA LEU A 130 2.20 -11.98 2.15
C LEU A 130 2.65 -10.98 1.09
N ARG A 131 1.76 -10.78 0.12
CA ARG A 131 1.92 -9.79 -0.95
C ARG A 131 0.63 -8.99 -1.07
N PRO A 132 0.72 -7.69 -1.38
CA PRO A 132 -0.44 -6.90 -1.71
C PRO A 132 -1.20 -7.55 -2.86
N THR A 133 -2.42 -8.01 -2.61
CA THR A 133 -3.31 -8.50 -3.67
C THR A 133 -4.19 -7.35 -4.12
N VAL A 134 -4.34 -7.19 -5.43
CA VAL A 134 -5.32 -6.27 -5.99
C VAL A 134 -6.39 -7.10 -6.70
N THR A 135 -7.65 -6.87 -6.32
CA THR A 135 -8.80 -7.55 -6.89
C THR A 135 -9.36 -6.71 -8.02
N ALA A 136 -9.68 -7.35 -9.14
CA ALA A 136 -10.48 -6.75 -10.21
C ALA A 136 -11.95 -7.13 -10.05
N ASP A 137 -12.84 -6.22 -10.41
CA ASP A 137 -14.29 -6.47 -10.39
C ASP A 137 -14.73 -7.30 -11.60
N ALA A 138 -14.06 -7.14 -12.74
CA ALA A 138 -14.32 -7.93 -13.95
C ALA A 138 -13.08 -8.07 -14.85
N GLU A 139 -13.02 -9.18 -15.59
CA GLU A 139 -12.15 -9.32 -16.75
C GLU A 139 -12.89 -8.86 -18.02
N VAL A 140 -12.26 -8.03 -18.84
CA VAL A 140 -12.87 -7.37 -19.99
C VAL A 140 -11.94 -7.32 -21.20
N SER A 141 -12.52 -7.22 -22.39
CA SER A 141 -11.77 -6.87 -23.60
C SER A 141 -11.62 -5.35 -23.71
N LEU A 142 -10.53 -4.86 -24.30
CA LEU A 142 -10.38 -3.42 -24.55
C LEU A 142 -11.45 -2.88 -25.52
N ALA A 143 -12.02 -3.74 -26.37
CA ALA A 143 -13.17 -3.40 -27.22
C ALA A 143 -14.43 -3.00 -26.42
N ASP A 144 -14.59 -3.52 -25.19
CA ASP A 144 -15.75 -3.25 -24.34
C ASP A 144 -15.57 -1.97 -23.51
N ILE A 145 -14.33 -1.52 -23.37
CA ILE A 145 -14.00 -0.24 -22.73
C ILE A 145 -14.25 0.87 -23.75
N ARG A 146 -15.37 1.56 -23.63
CA ARG A 146 -15.73 2.71 -24.48
C ARG A 146 -16.23 3.87 -23.62
N PRO A 147 -16.23 5.12 -24.13
CA PRO A 147 -16.74 6.26 -23.38
C PRO A 147 -18.13 6.05 -22.77
N GLU A 148 -19.00 5.29 -23.45
CA GLU A 148 -20.34 4.96 -22.94
C GLU A 148 -20.33 4.16 -21.65
N LEU A 149 -19.29 3.35 -21.40
CA LEU A 149 -19.15 2.60 -20.14
C LEU A 149 -19.08 3.57 -18.96
N TYR A 150 -18.27 4.62 -19.07
CA TYR A 150 -18.18 5.64 -18.03
C TYR A 150 -19.50 6.41 -17.91
N GLU A 151 -20.01 6.90 -19.04
CA GLU A 151 -21.20 7.77 -19.08
C GLU A 151 -22.49 7.08 -18.65
N LYS A 152 -22.62 5.77 -18.82
CA LYS A 152 -23.87 5.04 -18.53
C LYS A 152 -23.80 4.18 -17.27
N ALA A 153 -22.60 3.88 -16.78
CA ALA A 153 -22.42 3.00 -15.63
C ALA A 153 -21.50 3.60 -14.57
N LEU A 154 -20.22 3.84 -14.89
CA LEU A 154 -19.22 4.11 -13.85
C LEU A 154 -19.48 5.39 -13.07
N LYS A 155 -19.92 6.47 -13.73
CA LYS A 155 -20.21 7.74 -13.04
C LYS A 155 -21.33 7.63 -12.00
N TYR A 156 -22.22 6.65 -12.13
CA TYR A 156 -23.31 6.43 -11.16
C TYR A 156 -22.85 5.69 -9.90
N LEU A 157 -21.61 5.18 -9.88
CA LEU A 157 -20.99 4.59 -8.68
C LEU A 157 -20.34 5.64 -7.78
N GLU A 158 -20.27 6.90 -8.22
CA GLU A 158 -19.68 7.99 -7.43
C GLU A 158 -20.60 8.39 -6.25
N PRO A 159 -20.03 8.84 -5.12
CA PRO A 159 -18.60 9.05 -4.87
C PRO A 159 -17.86 7.75 -4.53
N THR A 160 -16.69 7.57 -5.12
CA THR A 160 -15.79 6.46 -4.82
C THR A 160 -14.80 6.85 -3.71
N GLY A 161 -14.31 5.86 -2.96
CA GLY A 161 -13.42 6.06 -1.82
C GLY A 161 -13.39 4.86 -0.87
N TYR A 162 -13.08 5.11 0.40
CA TYR A 162 -13.06 4.07 1.42
C TYR A 162 -14.48 3.50 1.64
N GLY A 163 -14.63 2.19 1.47
CA GLY A 163 -15.92 1.50 1.54
C GLY A 163 -16.72 1.44 0.23
N ASN A 164 -16.33 2.22 -0.79
CA ASN A 164 -16.90 2.17 -2.14
C ASN A 164 -15.79 2.39 -3.18
N ARG A 165 -15.00 1.35 -3.46
CA ARG A 165 -13.84 1.47 -4.36
C ARG A 165 -14.29 1.74 -5.80
N GLU A 166 -13.44 2.40 -6.57
CA GLU A 166 -13.62 2.52 -8.01
C GLU A 166 -13.70 1.13 -8.66
N ALA A 167 -14.54 1.00 -9.68
CA ALA A 167 -14.60 -0.22 -10.47
C ALA A 167 -13.27 -0.43 -11.21
N SER A 168 -12.71 -1.61 -11.03
CA SER A 168 -11.41 -2.03 -11.52
C SER A 168 -11.55 -3.23 -12.45
N PHE A 169 -10.76 -3.24 -13.52
CA PHE A 169 -10.87 -4.20 -14.60
C PHE A 169 -9.53 -4.83 -14.92
N VAL A 170 -9.57 -6.08 -15.37
CA VAL A 170 -8.40 -6.76 -15.94
C VAL A 170 -8.62 -6.95 -17.43
N ALA A 171 -7.60 -6.64 -18.23
CA ALA A 171 -7.53 -7.06 -19.62
C ALA A 171 -6.23 -7.86 -19.81
N ARG A 172 -6.35 -9.03 -20.42
CA ARG A 172 -5.23 -9.96 -20.61
C ARG A 172 -4.68 -9.90 -22.01
N ASN A 173 -3.40 -10.23 -22.13
CA ASN A 173 -2.72 -10.44 -23.41
C ASN A 173 -2.83 -9.24 -24.36
N VAL A 174 -2.90 -8.00 -23.83
CA VAL A 174 -3.03 -6.79 -24.65
C VAL A 174 -1.67 -6.38 -25.22
N ARG A 175 -1.65 -5.95 -26.47
CA ARG A 175 -0.42 -5.56 -27.17
C ARG A 175 0.00 -4.15 -26.76
N VAL A 176 1.27 -3.98 -26.44
CA VAL A 176 1.88 -2.67 -26.25
C VAL A 176 2.26 -2.09 -27.61
N LYS A 177 1.53 -1.08 -28.09
CA LYS A 177 1.88 -0.37 -29.34
C LYS A 177 2.95 0.68 -29.12
N ASN A 178 2.89 1.37 -27.99
CA ASN A 178 3.81 2.44 -27.64
C ASN A 178 4.03 2.47 -26.13
N SER A 179 5.24 2.83 -25.71
CA SER A 179 5.64 2.97 -24.32
C SER A 179 6.58 4.15 -24.17
N ARG A 180 6.33 5.03 -23.20
CA ARG A 180 7.22 6.14 -22.86
C ARG A 180 7.07 6.53 -21.41
N VAL A 181 8.11 7.13 -20.85
CA VAL A 181 8.04 7.79 -19.54
C VAL A 181 7.49 9.21 -19.67
N VAL A 182 6.78 9.67 -18.64
CA VAL A 182 6.23 11.03 -18.52
C VAL A 182 6.44 11.58 -17.12
N GLY A 183 6.32 12.91 -16.98
CA GLY A 183 6.63 13.63 -15.74
C GLY A 183 8.10 14.07 -15.68
N ALA A 184 8.38 15.15 -14.94
CA ALA A 184 9.71 15.76 -14.87
C ALA A 184 10.79 14.80 -14.32
N ASP A 185 10.38 13.83 -13.50
CA ASP A 185 11.25 12.81 -12.90
C ASP A 185 11.16 11.45 -13.61
N GLY A 186 10.41 11.35 -14.72
CA GLY A 186 10.26 10.12 -15.51
C GLY A 186 9.60 8.96 -14.75
N LYS A 187 8.96 9.22 -13.61
CA LYS A 187 8.41 8.14 -12.76
C LYS A 187 7.11 7.56 -13.27
N HIS A 188 6.48 8.14 -14.27
CA HIS A 188 5.17 7.71 -14.75
C HIS A 188 5.27 7.08 -16.13
N LEU A 189 4.43 6.10 -16.40
CA LEU A 189 4.42 5.34 -17.64
C LEU A 189 3.20 5.73 -18.46
N LYS A 190 3.39 6.19 -19.70
CA LYS A 190 2.32 6.36 -20.67
C LYS A 190 2.42 5.25 -21.71
N LEU A 191 1.34 4.52 -21.93
CA LEU A 191 1.25 3.46 -22.93
C LEU A 191 0.13 3.76 -23.94
N THR A 192 0.25 3.14 -25.11
CA THR A 192 -0.89 2.87 -25.99
C THR A 192 -1.04 1.35 -26.09
N LEU A 193 -2.18 0.84 -25.65
CA LEU A 193 -2.48 -0.59 -25.56
C LEU A 193 -3.55 -0.96 -26.58
N GLU A 194 -3.40 -2.11 -27.22
CA GLU A 194 -4.29 -2.58 -28.29
C GLU A 194 -4.69 -4.03 -28.07
N ASP A 195 -5.98 -4.34 -28.22
CA ASP A 195 -6.44 -5.73 -28.22
C ASP A 195 -6.22 -6.41 -29.58
N GLU A 196 -6.54 -7.70 -29.67
CA GLU A 196 -6.39 -8.46 -30.92
C GLU A 196 -7.32 -7.99 -32.05
N LYS A 197 -8.38 -7.25 -31.72
CA LYS A 197 -9.32 -6.67 -32.67
C LYS A 197 -8.87 -5.28 -33.17
N GLY A 198 -7.77 -4.75 -32.65
CA GLY A 198 -7.22 -3.45 -33.04
C GLY A 198 -7.79 -2.26 -32.27
N TYR A 199 -8.59 -2.48 -31.22
CA TYR A 199 -9.07 -1.38 -30.37
C TYR A 199 -7.95 -0.88 -29.48
N ALA A 200 -7.57 0.38 -29.67
CA ALA A 200 -6.45 1.00 -28.96
C ALA A 200 -6.92 2.02 -27.92
N HIS A 201 -6.27 2.00 -26.76
CA HIS A 201 -6.49 2.93 -25.66
C HIS A 201 -5.19 3.54 -25.16
N ASP A 202 -5.26 4.81 -24.78
CA ASP A 202 -4.21 5.44 -24.00
C ASP A 202 -4.30 4.97 -22.55
N ALA A 203 -3.14 4.69 -21.95
CA ALA A 203 -3.03 4.29 -20.56
C ALA A 203 -1.98 5.11 -19.82
N ILE A 204 -2.22 5.40 -18.54
CA ILE A 204 -1.27 6.03 -17.62
C ILE A 204 -1.04 5.12 -16.42
N GLY A 205 0.21 4.89 -16.07
CA GLY A 205 0.62 4.17 -14.86
C GLY A 205 1.46 5.09 -13.97
N PHE A 206 0.90 5.52 -12.85
CA PHE A 206 1.63 6.35 -11.88
C PHE A 206 2.65 5.50 -11.11
N ARG A 207 3.89 6.00 -11.03
CA ARG A 207 5.04 5.30 -10.42
C ARG A 207 5.42 3.98 -11.11
N LEU A 208 4.93 3.74 -12.32
CA LEU A 208 5.27 2.57 -13.13
C LEU A 208 6.34 2.86 -14.20
N GLY A 209 7.03 4.01 -14.13
CA GLY A 209 7.99 4.44 -15.17
C GLY A 209 9.13 3.45 -15.44
N ASP A 210 9.56 2.69 -14.43
CA ASP A 210 10.65 1.70 -14.58
C ASP A 210 10.32 0.58 -15.56
N TRP A 211 9.03 0.23 -15.72
CA TRP A 211 8.59 -0.77 -16.68
C TRP A 211 8.97 -0.42 -18.12
N HIS A 212 9.13 0.86 -18.45
CA HIS A 212 9.51 1.29 -19.80
C HIS A 212 10.81 0.62 -20.29
N LYS A 213 11.76 0.39 -19.38
CA LYS A 213 13.09 -0.18 -19.68
C LYS A 213 13.00 -1.64 -20.14
N THR A 214 11.99 -2.38 -19.67
CA THR A 214 11.83 -3.82 -19.88
C THR A 214 10.42 -4.17 -20.35
N MET A 215 9.78 -3.24 -21.07
CA MET A 215 8.37 -3.37 -21.47
C MET A 215 8.20 -4.56 -22.44
N PRO A 216 7.42 -5.59 -22.07
CA PRO A 216 7.16 -6.70 -22.99
C PRO A 216 6.20 -6.26 -24.11
N ALA A 217 6.17 -7.03 -25.20
CA ALA A 217 5.27 -6.76 -26.33
C ALA A 217 3.79 -6.95 -25.98
N ARG A 218 3.50 -7.79 -24.97
CA ARG A 218 2.16 -8.08 -24.47
C ARG A 218 2.14 -8.09 -22.94
N VAL A 219 1.05 -7.59 -22.39
CA VAL A 219 0.86 -7.44 -20.94
C VAL A 219 -0.55 -7.83 -20.52
N ASP A 220 -0.66 -8.33 -19.30
CA ASP A 220 -1.90 -8.30 -18.54
C ASP A 220 -1.91 -6.99 -17.73
N ILE A 221 -3.03 -6.29 -17.77
CA ILE A 221 -3.19 -5.01 -17.07
C ILE A 221 -4.33 -5.09 -16.07
N LEU A 222 -4.15 -4.42 -14.94
CA LEU A 222 -5.21 -4.04 -14.02
C LEU A 222 -5.38 -2.53 -14.08
N PHE A 223 -6.60 -2.05 -14.29
CA PHE A 223 -6.86 -0.63 -14.51
C PHE A 223 -8.22 -0.16 -14.02
N THR A 224 -8.34 1.13 -13.75
CA THR A 224 -9.63 1.84 -13.70
C THR A 224 -9.82 2.64 -14.99
N TYR A 225 -11.06 2.97 -15.33
CA TYR A 225 -11.38 3.77 -16.51
C TYR A 225 -11.89 5.14 -16.09
N GLU A 226 -11.18 6.18 -16.48
CA GLU A 226 -11.42 7.54 -15.99
C GLU A 226 -11.42 8.59 -17.11
N PRO A 227 -12.17 9.69 -16.95
CA PRO A 227 -12.02 10.86 -17.80
C PRO A 227 -10.68 11.54 -17.51
N ASN A 228 -10.01 11.98 -18.56
CA ASN A 228 -8.81 12.80 -18.53
C ASN A 228 -9.11 14.13 -19.23
N GLU A 229 -9.18 15.20 -18.44
CA GLU A 229 -9.39 16.56 -18.93
C GLU A 229 -8.05 17.27 -19.09
N TYR A 230 -7.70 17.63 -20.32
CA TYR A 230 -6.47 18.34 -20.62
C TYR A 230 -6.72 19.42 -21.68
N ASN A 231 -6.30 20.66 -21.40
CA ASN A 231 -6.53 21.83 -22.25
C ASN A 231 -7.99 21.99 -22.71
N GLY A 232 -8.95 21.76 -21.80
CA GLY A 232 -10.39 21.86 -22.08
C GLY A 232 -10.96 20.75 -22.98
N ARG A 233 -10.19 19.70 -23.26
CA ARG A 233 -10.65 18.50 -23.97
C ARG A 233 -10.76 17.34 -22.99
N VAL A 234 -11.96 16.79 -22.88
CA VAL A 234 -12.20 15.54 -22.16
C VAL A 234 -11.88 14.38 -23.09
N SER A 235 -11.00 13.52 -22.62
CA SER A 235 -10.66 12.22 -23.19
C SER A 235 -10.91 11.14 -22.15
N TYR A 236 -10.84 9.87 -22.53
CA TYR A 236 -10.91 8.77 -21.59
C TYR A 236 -9.64 7.93 -21.70
N GLN A 237 -9.14 7.44 -20.58
CA GLN A 237 -7.91 6.65 -20.55
C GLN A 237 -7.98 5.53 -19.52
N LEU A 238 -7.12 4.54 -19.68
CA LEU A 238 -6.91 3.48 -18.68
C LEU A 238 -5.93 4.01 -17.62
N ASN A 239 -6.32 4.04 -16.35
CA ASN A 239 -5.43 4.32 -15.24
C ASN A 239 -4.94 2.99 -14.64
N LEU A 240 -3.71 2.61 -15.01
CA LEU A 240 -3.08 1.36 -14.63
C LEU A 240 -2.79 1.35 -13.14
N LYS A 241 -3.31 0.35 -12.45
CA LYS A 241 -2.99 0.05 -11.05
C LYS A 241 -1.83 -0.93 -10.95
N ASP A 242 -1.76 -1.88 -11.88
CA ASP A 242 -0.66 -2.83 -11.99
C ASP A 242 -0.57 -3.39 -13.41
N LEU A 243 0.58 -3.96 -13.78
CA LEU A 243 0.78 -4.67 -15.04
C LEU A 243 1.83 -5.76 -14.90
N LYS A 244 1.71 -6.81 -15.71
CA LYS A 244 2.71 -7.89 -15.80
C LYS A 244 2.83 -8.39 -17.24
N PRO A 245 3.94 -9.05 -17.61
CA PRO A 245 4.00 -9.83 -18.84
C PRO A 245 2.87 -10.87 -18.87
N SER A 246 2.27 -11.06 -20.03
CA SER A 246 1.28 -12.11 -20.28
C SER A 246 1.93 -13.49 -20.39
#